data_AF-A0A258JKD6-F1
#
_entry.id   AF-A0A258JKD6-F1
#
_cell.length_a   1.000
_cell.length_b   1.000
_cell.length_c   1.000
_cell.angle_alpha   90.00
_cell.angle_beta   90.00
_cell.angle_gamma   90.00
#
_symmetry.space_group_name_H-M   'P 1'
#
loop_
_entity.id
_entity.type
_entity.pdbx_description
1 polymer ?
#
loop_
_entity_poly.entity_id
_entity_poly.type
_entity_poly.pdbx_seq_one_letter_code
_entity_poly.pdbx_strand_id
1 'polypeptide(L)'
;TLICNDCNTAEGKAKSRLGDLIPSYFSFSPREIMRFIQVKPNRMHGIDNEAVRVVWNEVESDVADRLAFLDILAGRLKAGGHRIQGNPPQFWSPHALTSIVPRLASQQGHDAESLYRIPGIVSERSVRHDGFGVSPRLKRTASRRPSLEDLAAFRTSQGVETPWRRVVPDWRCEVCRRDRSEALRLSGKGKWTGRLHRHLVFTAERDPQALFWRVGDESWMGAFRSYRVVYICQDCRQVVTDLRSIDASYSENALSVSDLRDLVTDIAPNRKHDVNIPAARARADQNYEYLGLIDDYNRHRSQSISLTIELTTLTGEFRMGQEEALIELRPLAWAPGFSDDQLRERLDWLLLEGRRLRR
;
A
#
# COMPACT_ATOMS: atom_id res chain seq x y z
N THR A 1 -16.90 -12.53 13.43
CA THR A 1 -17.58 -13.85 13.56
C THR A 1 -17.31 -14.65 12.32
N LEU A 2 -16.72 -15.84 12.45
CA LEU A 2 -16.44 -16.70 11.29
C LEU A 2 -17.74 -17.29 10.74
N ILE A 3 -17.90 -17.32 9.41
CA ILE A 3 -19.03 -17.98 8.72
C ILE A 3 -18.50 -19.10 7.81
N CYS A 4 -19.32 -20.12 7.54
CA CYS A 4 -18.94 -21.19 6.62
C CYS A 4 -19.02 -20.73 5.15
N ASN A 5 -18.42 -21.50 4.25
CA ASN A 5 -18.43 -21.21 2.81
C ASN A 5 -19.85 -21.16 2.21
N ASP A 6 -20.79 -21.93 2.76
CA ASP A 6 -22.17 -21.97 2.29
C ASP A 6 -22.94 -20.70 2.68
N CYS A 7 -22.71 -20.15 3.88
CA CYS A 7 -23.22 -18.84 4.29
C CYS A 7 -22.67 -17.72 3.40
N ASN A 8 -21.36 -17.74 3.13
CA ASN A 8 -20.72 -16.75 2.24
C ASN A 8 -21.26 -16.83 0.81
N THR A 9 -21.50 -18.05 0.31
CA THR A 9 -22.11 -18.26 -1.01
C THR A 9 -23.56 -17.78 -1.05
N ALA A 10 -24.32 -17.99 0.02
CA ALA A 10 -25.69 -17.52 0.14
C ALA A 10 -25.78 -15.98 0.18
N GLU A 11 -24.88 -15.31 0.88
CA GLU A 11 -24.74 -13.84 0.87
C GLU A 11 -24.51 -13.32 -0.55
N GLY A 12 -23.58 -13.92 -1.30
CA GLY A 12 -23.29 -13.52 -2.67
C GLY A 12 -24.50 -13.68 -3.61
N LYS A 13 -25.31 -14.73 -3.41
CA LYS A 13 -26.58 -14.92 -4.13
C LYS A 13 -27.63 -13.86 -3.75
N ALA A 14 -27.75 -13.55 -2.45
CA ALA A 14 -28.66 -12.51 -1.96
C ALA A 14 -28.33 -11.14 -2.56
N LYS A 15 -27.05 -10.77 -2.59
CA LYS A 15 -26.57 -9.54 -3.24
C LYS A 15 -26.87 -9.51 -4.73
N SER A 16 -26.60 -10.62 -5.41
CA SER A 16 -26.90 -10.75 -6.84
C SER A 16 -28.40 -10.60 -7.14
N ARG A 17 -29.27 -11.01 -6.21
CA ARG A 17 -30.74 -10.89 -6.34
C ARG A 17 -31.23 -9.45 -6.19
N LEU A 18 -30.57 -8.66 -5.33
CA LEU A 18 -30.88 -7.25 -5.09
C LEU A 18 -30.29 -6.34 -6.19
N GLY A 19 -29.20 -6.77 -6.85
CA GLY A 19 -28.64 -6.08 -8.01
C GLY A 19 -28.20 -4.65 -7.66
N ASP A 20 -28.65 -3.69 -8.46
CA ASP A 20 -28.25 -2.27 -8.33
C ASP A 20 -28.90 -1.55 -7.14
N LEU A 21 -29.83 -2.20 -6.43
CA LEU A 21 -30.44 -1.64 -5.21
C LEU A 21 -29.43 -1.51 -4.06
N ILE A 22 -28.36 -2.30 -4.08
CA ILE A 22 -27.35 -2.31 -3.02
C ILE A 22 -26.02 -1.73 -3.51
N PRO A 23 -25.30 -0.99 -2.66
CA PRO A 23 -23.93 -0.60 -2.97
C PRO A 23 -23.04 -1.83 -3.17
N SER A 24 -22.15 -1.79 -4.15
CA SER A 24 -21.29 -2.94 -4.48
C SER A 24 -20.47 -3.45 -3.27
N TYR A 25 -20.08 -2.55 -2.37
CA TYR A 25 -19.28 -2.81 -1.16
C TYR A 25 -20.09 -3.17 0.09
N PHE A 26 -21.43 -3.17 0.03
CA PHE A 26 -22.28 -3.63 1.13
C PHE A 26 -22.14 -5.14 1.34
N SER A 27 -22.21 -5.63 2.58
CA SER A 27 -22.30 -7.05 2.91
C SER A 27 -23.21 -7.25 4.11
N PHE A 28 -23.99 -8.33 4.09
CA PHE A 28 -24.86 -8.68 5.20
C PHE A 28 -24.04 -9.23 6.38
N SER A 29 -24.38 -8.83 7.60
CA SER A 29 -23.79 -9.40 8.81
C SER A 29 -24.21 -10.86 9.00
N PRO A 30 -23.47 -11.70 9.76
CA PRO A 30 -23.88 -13.07 10.04
C PRO A 30 -25.27 -13.19 10.66
N ARG A 31 -25.68 -12.19 11.46
CA ARG A 31 -27.05 -12.13 12.04
C ARG A 31 -28.10 -11.84 10.98
N GLU A 32 -27.80 -11.00 10.00
CA GLU A 32 -28.67 -10.74 8.85
C GLU A 32 -28.76 -11.97 7.93
N ILE A 33 -27.62 -12.63 7.64
CA ILE A 33 -27.56 -13.84 6.81
C ILE A 33 -28.47 -14.93 7.39
N MET A 34 -28.42 -15.16 8.70
CA MET A 34 -29.27 -16.16 9.38
C MET A 34 -30.77 -15.96 9.13
N ARG A 35 -31.21 -14.74 8.83
CA ARG A 35 -32.64 -14.42 8.66
C ARG A 35 -33.18 -14.80 7.28
N PHE A 36 -32.32 -14.99 6.29
CA PHE A 36 -32.75 -15.29 4.92
C PHE A 36 -32.17 -16.59 4.35
N ILE A 37 -31.26 -17.29 5.05
CA ILE A 37 -30.76 -18.58 4.59
C ILE A 37 -31.75 -19.72 4.87
N GLN A 38 -31.80 -20.67 3.95
CA GLN A 38 -32.53 -21.92 4.11
C GLN A 38 -31.54 -23.07 4.23
N VAL A 39 -31.31 -23.52 5.46
CA VAL A 39 -30.36 -24.60 5.77
C VAL A 39 -31.02 -25.96 5.53
N LYS A 40 -30.33 -26.84 4.80
CA LYS A 40 -30.74 -28.24 4.60
C LYS A 40 -29.53 -29.17 4.81
N PRO A 41 -29.71 -30.36 5.41
CA PRO A 41 -28.63 -31.31 5.60
C PRO A 41 -27.94 -31.65 4.26
N ASN A 42 -26.59 -31.66 4.26
CA ASN A 42 -25.75 -32.05 3.14
C ASN A 42 -26.03 -31.31 1.82
N ARG A 43 -26.54 -30.07 1.89
CA ARG A 43 -26.80 -29.22 0.72
C ARG A 43 -26.34 -27.79 1.00
N MET A 44 -25.87 -27.12 -0.06
CA MET A 44 -25.59 -25.68 0.00
C MET A 44 -26.82 -24.92 0.50
N HIS A 45 -26.58 -23.87 1.27
CA HIS A 45 -27.65 -23.02 1.77
C HIS A 45 -28.43 -22.38 0.60
N GLY A 46 -29.76 -22.51 0.67
CA GLY A 46 -30.68 -21.74 -0.16
C GLY A 46 -30.85 -20.32 0.40
N ILE A 47 -31.51 -19.46 -0.37
CA ILE A 47 -31.90 -18.13 0.08
C ILE A 47 -33.42 -17.95 -0.09
N ASP A 48 -34.05 -17.31 0.88
CA ASP A 48 -35.40 -16.80 0.78
C ASP A 48 -35.35 -15.38 0.22
N ASN A 49 -35.81 -15.21 -1.02
CA ASN A 49 -35.72 -13.93 -1.72
C ASN A 49 -36.54 -12.82 -1.07
N GLU A 50 -37.67 -13.15 -0.43
CA GLU A 50 -38.51 -12.13 0.20
C GLU A 50 -37.87 -11.70 1.52
N ALA A 51 -37.36 -12.66 2.30
CA ALA A 51 -36.60 -12.35 3.51
C ALA A 51 -35.35 -11.51 3.22
N VAL A 52 -34.63 -11.76 2.11
CA VAL A 52 -33.50 -10.92 1.67
C VAL A 52 -33.93 -9.46 1.50
N ARG A 53 -35.09 -9.20 0.86
CA ARG A 53 -35.59 -7.83 0.65
C ARG A 53 -35.99 -7.17 1.95
N VAL A 54 -36.66 -7.90 2.84
CA VAL A 54 -37.04 -7.39 4.17
C VAL A 54 -35.79 -6.97 4.95
N VAL A 55 -34.77 -7.83 5.00
CA VAL A 55 -33.52 -7.53 5.70
C VAL A 55 -32.79 -6.34 5.08
N TRP A 56 -32.78 -6.21 3.74
CA TRP A 56 -32.21 -5.03 3.07
C TRP A 56 -32.93 -3.74 3.47
N ASN A 57 -34.26 -3.71 3.38
CA ASN A 57 -35.05 -2.51 3.66
C ASN A 57 -34.86 -2.03 5.12
N GLU A 58 -34.61 -2.94 6.06
CA GLU A 58 -34.33 -2.59 7.45
C GLU A 58 -32.96 -1.91 7.67
N VAL A 59 -31.97 -2.23 6.84
CA VAL A 59 -30.60 -1.69 6.97
C VAL A 59 -30.28 -0.60 5.95
N GLU A 60 -31.15 -0.40 4.96
CA GLU A 60 -30.94 0.53 3.84
C GLU A 60 -30.68 1.97 4.32
N SER A 61 -31.48 2.46 5.28
CA SER A 61 -31.31 3.80 5.84
C SER A 61 -29.99 3.95 6.59
N ASP A 62 -29.61 2.98 7.43
CA ASP A 62 -28.33 2.96 8.15
C ASP A 62 -27.12 2.93 7.17
N VAL A 63 -27.24 2.18 6.08
CA VAL A 63 -26.23 2.16 5.01
C VAL A 63 -26.15 3.51 4.31
N ALA A 64 -27.29 4.09 3.93
CA ALA A 64 -27.36 5.38 3.27
C ALA A 64 -26.78 6.51 4.14
N ASP A 65 -27.10 6.53 5.44
CA ASP A 65 -26.62 7.54 6.39
C ASP A 65 -25.09 7.48 6.55
N ARG A 66 -24.51 6.27 6.64
CA ARG A 66 -23.04 6.12 6.69
C ARG A 66 -22.37 6.61 5.43
N LEU A 67 -22.96 6.34 4.27
CA LEU A 67 -22.42 6.80 2.99
C LEU A 67 -22.52 8.31 2.84
N ALA A 68 -23.63 8.90 3.23
CA ALA A 68 -23.80 10.36 3.27
C ALA A 68 -22.74 11.01 4.19
N PHE A 69 -22.47 10.43 5.36
CA PHE A 69 -21.41 10.92 6.24
C PHE A 69 -20.02 10.81 5.59
N LEU A 70 -19.71 9.68 4.96
CA LEU A 70 -18.43 9.48 4.26
C LEU A 70 -18.28 10.43 3.07
N ASP A 71 -19.35 10.73 2.34
CA ASP A 71 -19.34 11.68 1.23
C ASP A 71 -19.12 13.12 1.72
N ILE A 72 -19.73 13.51 2.86
CA ILE A 72 -19.44 14.80 3.50
C ILE A 72 -17.96 14.88 3.88
N LEU A 73 -17.42 13.83 4.52
CA LEU A 73 -16.03 13.79 4.92
C LEU A 73 -15.09 13.85 3.69
N ALA A 74 -15.33 13.02 2.67
CA ALA A 74 -14.56 12.97 1.44
C ALA A 74 -14.63 14.29 0.66
N GLY A 75 -15.82 14.91 0.60
CA GLY A 75 -16.03 16.23 0.00
C GLY A 75 -15.23 17.32 0.72
N ARG A 76 -15.23 17.32 2.06
CA ARG A 76 -14.42 18.25 2.87
C ARG A 76 -12.92 18.02 2.69
N LEU A 77 -12.48 16.76 2.59
CA LEU A 77 -11.08 16.43 2.30
C LEU A 77 -10.67 16.96 0.92
N LYS A 78 -11.48 16.69 -0.12
CA LYS A 78 -11.25 17.18 -1.48
C LYS A 78 -11.21 18.72 -1.56
N ALA A 79 -12.08 19.40 -0.81
CA ALA A 79 -12.14 20.86 -0.77
C ALA A 79 -11.05 21.51 0.10
N GLY A 80 -10.17 20.74 0.76
CA GLY A 80 -9.14 21.30 1.63
C GLY A 80 -9.66 21.83 2.98
N GLY A 81 -10.92 21.54 3.34
CA GLY A 81 -11.62 22.06 4.54
C GLY A 81 -11.19 21.44 5.88
N HIS A 82 -10.01 20.82 5.90
CA HIS A 82 -9.33 20.25 7.07
C HIS A 82 -8.11 21.08 7.49
N ARG A 83 -7.86 22.20 6.81
CA ARG A 83 -6.88 23.22 7.19
C ARG A 83 -7.46 24.08 8.30
N ILE A 84 -6.66 24.37 9.34
CA ILE A 84 -6.98 25.40 10.33
C ILE A 84 -7.10 26.73 9.59
N GLN A 85 -8.19 27.48 9.82
CA GLN A 85 -8.29 28.85 9.33
C GLN A 85 -7.30 29.75 10.07
N GLY A 86 -6.43 30.39 9.30
CA GLY A 86 -5.35 31.28 9.72
C GLY A 86 -4.33 31.30 8.60
N ASN A 87 -3.79 32.47 8.27
CA ASN A 87 -2.72 32.59 7.28
C ASN A 87 -1.56 31.68 7.73
N PRO A 88 -1.29 30.55 7.06
CA PRO A 88 -0.05 29.83 7.33
C PRO A 88 1.06 30.78 6.86
N PRO A 89 2.16 30.96 7.62
CA PRO A 89 3.34 31.60 7.04
C PRO A 89 3.65 30.85 5.75
N GLN A 90 3.84 31.59 4.65
CA GLN A 90 4.02 31.06 3.29
C GLN A 90 5.22 30.09 3.13
N PHE A 91 5.95 29.84 4.22
CA PHE A 91 7.22 29.12 4.34
C PHE A 91 7.11 27.66 4.79
N TRP A 92 5.90 27.10 5.02
CA TRP A 92 5.77 25.71 5.49
C TRP A 92 5.01 24.81 4.51
N SER A 93 5.69 23.78 4.00
CA SER A 93 5.12 22.71 3.18
C SER A 93 4.14 21.82 3.98
N PRO A 94 3.06 21.29 3.37
CA PRO A 94 1.74 21.19 4.02
C PRO A 94 1.34 19.87 4.69
N HIS A 95 2.22 18.91 4.99
CA HIS A 95 1.74 17.52 5.11
C HIS A 95 1.56 16.90 6.51
N ALA A 96 2.08 17.47 7.60
CA ALA A 96 1.97 16.81 8.91
C ALA A 96 1.38 17.65 10.06
N LEU A 97 1.44 18.99 10.01
CA LEU A 97 1.15 19.84 11.18
C LEU A 97 -0.15 20.67 11.08
N THR A 98 -0.89 20.58 9.97
CA THR A 98 -2.06 21.44 9.69
C THR A 98 -3.40 20.73 9.59
N SER A 99 -3.44 19.40 9.73
CA SER A 99 -4.70 18.67 9.71
C SER A 99 -5.41 18.76 11.07
N ILE A 100 -6.63 19.27 11.05
CA ILE A 100 -7.53 19.36 12.22
C ILE A 100 -7.76 17.97 12.84
N VAL A 101 -7.74 16.91 12.02
CA VAL A 101 -8.13 15.55 12.41
C VAL A 101 -7.14 14.92 13.42
N PRO A 102 -5.80 14.84 13.19
CA PRO A 102 -4.82 14.42 14.21
C PRO A 102 -4.86 15.22 15.50
N ARG A 103 -5.12 16.53 15.40
CA ARG A 103 -5.20 17.40 16.56
C ARG A 103 -6.43 17.11 17.43
N LEU A 104 -7.61 16.99 16.82
CA LEU A 104 -8.84 16.66 17.54
C LEU A 104 -8.80 15.25 18.13
N ALA A 105 -8.21 14.28 17.41
CA ALA A 105 -7.99 12.94 17.94
C ALA A 105 -7.13 12.96 19.21
N SER A 106 -5.99 13.67 19.16
CA SER A 106 -5.10 13.85 20.31
C SER A 106 -5.78 14.54 21.49
N GLN A 107 -6.62 15.55 21.25
CA GLN A 107 -7.37 16.25 22.30
C GLN A 107 -8.44 15.38 22.97
N GLN A 108 -8.92 14.34 22.30
CA GLN A 108 -9.88 13.37 22.83
C GLN A 108 -9.17 12.13 23.41
N GLY A 109 -7.85 12.17 23.58
CA GLY A 109 -7.07 11.06 24.15
C GLY A 109 -6.75 9.94 23.17
N HIS A 110 -6.93 10.15 21.86
CA HIS A 110 -6.57 9.21 20.82
C HIS A 110 -5.24 9.60 20.17
N ASP A 111 -4.29 8.66 20.08
CA ASP A 111 -3.03 8.89 19.38
C ASP A 111 -3.25 9.21 17.88
N ALA A 112 -2.31 9.90 17.24
CA ALA A 112 -2.39 10.19 15.81
C ALA A 112 -2.36 8.92 14.95
N GLU A 113 -1.84 7.80 15.50
CA GLU A 113 -1.85 6.48 14.86
C GLU A 113 -3.27 5.91 14.70
N SER A 114 -4.19 6.22 15.62
CA SER A 114 -5.59 5.78 15.58
C SER A 114 -6.33 6.28 14.33
N LEU A 115 -5.85 7.36 13.70
CA LEU A 115 -6.42 7.88 12.46
C LEU A 115 -6.05 7.06 11.23
N TYR A 116 -4.89 6.41 11.23
CA TYR A 116 -4.55 5.40 10.23
C TYR A 116 -5.44 4.16 10.34
N ARG A 117 -6.12 3.98 11.49
CA ARG A 117 -7.15 2.94 11.67
C ARG A 117 -8.53 3.36 11.16
N ILE A 118 -8.81 4.63 10.84
CA ILE A 118 -10.14 5.03 10.34
C ILE A 118 -10.59 4.22 9.13
N PRO A 119 -9.76 3.99 8.09
CA PRO A 119 -10.14 3.08 7.00
C PRO A 119 -10.44 1.66 7.48
N GLY A 120 -9.70 1.17 8.49
CA GLY A 120 -9.94 -0.12 9.14
C GLY A 120 -11.27 -0.16 9.88
N ILE A 121 -11.54 0.82 10.74
CA ILE A 121 -12.77 0.98 11.54
C ILE A 121 -14.00 1.12 10.64
N VAL A 122 -13.89 1.90 9.56
CA VAL A 122 -14.96 2.01 8.54
C VAL A 122 -15.16 0.70 7.80
N SER A 123 -14.09 -0.09 7.63
CA SER A 123 -14.13 -1.41 6.99
C SER A 123 -14.46 -2.57 7.94
N GLU A 124 -14.56 -2.35 9.26
CA GLU A 124 -14.84 -3.41 10.25
C GLU A 124 -16.20 -4.09 10.06
N ARG A 125 -17.15 -3.42 9.38
CA ARG A 125 -18.41 -4.04 8.94
C ARG A 125 -18.32 -4.75 7.57
N SER A 126 -17.22 -4.57 6.84
CA SER A 126 -17.01 -5.18 5.53
C SER A 126 -16.31 -6.54 5.68
N VAL A 127 -17.10 -7.60 5.76
CA VAL A 127 -16.62 -9.00 5.77
C VAL A 127 -16.22 -9.51 4.38
N ARG A 128 -16.14 -8.63 3.37
CA ARG A 128 -15.88 -8.97 1.95
C ARG A 128 -14.62 -9.82 1.78
N HIS A 129 -13.64 -9.68 2.68
CA HIS A 129 -12.36 -10.39 2.61
C HIS A 129 -12.18 -11.45 3.70
N ASP A 130 -13.15 -11.67 4.60
CA ASP A 130 -13.03 -12.66 5.70
C ASP A 130 -12.90 -14.11 5.18
N GLY A 131 -13.43 -14.39 3.99
CA GLY A 131 -13.28 -15.68 3.30
C GLY A 131 -12.04 -15.78 2.40
N PHE A 132 -11.22 -14.73 2.31
CA PHE A 132 -10.08 -14.69 1.40
C PHE A 132 -9.04 -15.74 1.79
N GLY A 133 -8.75 -16.67 0.87
CA GLY A 133 -7.80 -17.78 1.08
C GLY A 133 -8.39 -19.04 1.71
N VAL A 134 -9.68 -19.03 2.13
CA VAL A 134 -10.36 -20.18 2.76
C VAL A 134 -11.17 -21.01 1.73
N SER A 135 -11.50 -20.44 0.56
CA SER A 135 -12.23 -21.16 -0.48
C SER A 135 -11.41 -22.30 -1.10
N PRO A 136 -12.03 -23.47 -1.38
CA PRO A 136 -11.36 -24.58 -2.07
C PRO A 136 -10.77 -24.13 -3.41
N ARG A 137 -9.48 -24.40 -3.62
CA ARG A 137 -8.82 -24.09 -4.90
C ARG A 137 -9.36 -25.02 -5.97
N LEU A 138 -10.09 -24.49 -6.96
CA LEU A 138 -10.46 -25.24 -8.17
C LEU A 138 -9.18 -25.74 -8.87
N LYS A 139 -9.20 -26.99 -9.31
CA LYS A 139 -8.12 -27.59 -10.11
C LYS A 139 -7.95 -26.79 -11.40
N ARG A 140 -6.75 -26.25 -11.61
CA ARG A 140 -6.45 -25.36 -12.75
C ARG A 140 -5.98 -26.18 -13.95
N THR A 141 -6.51 -25.86 -15.12
CA THR A 141 -6.03 -26.37 -16.40
C THR A 141 -4.68 -25.77 -16.77
N ALA A 142 -3.79 -26.57 -17.34
CA ALA A 142 -2.54 -26.10 -17.89
C ALA A 142 -2.81 -25.12 -19.04
N SER A 143 -2.19 -23.94 -19.03
CA SER A 143 -2.27 -23.02 -20.18
C SER A 143 -1.18 -23.34 -21.19
N ARG A 144 -1.49 -23.18 -22.48
CA ARG A 144 -0.46 -23.20 -23.54
C ARG A 144 0.61 -22.12 -23.28
N ARG A 145 1.82 -22.28 -23.83
CA ARG A 145 2.83 -21.21 -23.85
C ARG A 145 2.45 -20.13 -24.89
N PRO A 146 2.79 -18.86 -24.67
CA PRO A 146 2.65 -17.82 -25.69
C PRO A 146 3.56 -18.10 -26.90
N SER A 147 3.06 -17.89 -28.11
CA SER A 147 3.88 -17.84 -29.33
C SER A 147 4.64 -16.50 -29.43
N LEU A 148 5.57 -16.38 -30.38
CA LEU A 148 6.24 -15.10 -30.66
C LEU A 148 5.24 -14.02 -31.11
N GLU A 149 4.21 -14.40 -31.87
CA GLU A 149 3.13 -13.51 -32.29
C GLU A 149 2.30 -13.04 -31.10
N ASP A 150 1.96 -13.94 -30.17
CA ASP A 150 1.26 -13.57 -28.93
C ASP A 150 2.05 -12.54 -28.12
N LEU A 151 3.38 -12.70 -28.01
CA LEU A 151 4.25 -11.78 -27.29
C LEU A 151 4.32 -10.41 -27.97
N ALA A 152 4.38 -10.37 -29.31
CA ALA A 152 4.37 -9.14 -30.08
C ALA A 152 3.03 -8.40 -29.91
N ALA A 153 1.90 -9.10 -30.06
CA ALA A 153 0.57 -8.55 -29.87
C ALA A 153 0.38 -8.02 -28.44
N PHE A 154 0.81 -8.79 -27.44
CA PHE A 154 0.78 -8.37 -26.04
C PHE A 154 1.60 -7.08 -25.84
N ARG A 155 2.85 -7.03 -26.32
CA ARG A 155 3.72 -5.84 -26.18
C ARG A 155 3.11 -4.61 -26.84
N THR A 156 2.50 -4.75 -28.01
CA THR A 156 1.81 -3.65 -28.72
C THR A 156 0.62 -3.13 -27.92
N SER A 157 -0.14 -4.03 -27.28
CA SER A 157 -1.28 -3.65 -26.42
C SER A 157 -0.87 -2.89 -25.13
N GLN A 158 0.40 -2.96 -24.73
CA GLN A 158 0.88 -2.24 -23.56
C GLN A 158 1.16 -0.77 -23.90
N GLY A 159 0.79 0.14 -22.98
CA GLY A 159 1.13 1.56 -23.10
C GLY A 159 2.64 1.81 -23.15
N VAL A 160 3.03 2.92 -23.77
CA VAL A 160 4.44 3.27 -24.03
C VAL A 160 5.27 3.32 -22.73
N GLU A 161 4.69 3.87 -21.67
CA GLU A 161 5.34 4.03 -20.36
C GLU A 161 5.40 2.75 -19.50
N THR A 162 4.79 1.66 -19.97
CA THR A 162 4.74 0.43 -19.17
C THR A 162 6.13 -0.20 -19.03
N PRO A 163 6.44 -0.81 -17.87
CA PRO A 163 7.74 -1.46 -17.70
C PRO A 163 7.99 -2.58 -18.73
N TRP A 164 6.95 -3.20 -19.26
CA TRP A 164 7.06 -4.20 -20.33
C TRP A 164 7.82 -3.72 -21.58
N ARG A 165 7.76 -2.41 -21.88
CA ARG A 165 8.51 -1.80 -22.98
C ARG A 165 9.89 -1.28 -22.56
N ARG A 166 10.06 -0.92 -21.29
CA ARG A 166 11.28 -0.29 -20.74
C ARG A 166 12.33 -1.28 -20.24
N VAL A 167 11.90 -2.46 -19.74
CA VAL A 167 12.84 -3.46 -19.24
C VAL A 167 13.63 -4.09 -20.39
N VAL A 168 14.87 -4.47 -20.07
CA VAL A 168 15.79 -5.12 -21.02
C VAL A 168 15.18 -6.41 -21.60
N PRO A 169 15.55 -6.79 -22.84
CA PRO A 169 14.96 -7.94 -23.53
C PRO A 169 15.05 -9.27 -22.76
N ASP A 170 16.10 -9.44 -21.98
CA ASP A 170 16.47 -10.61 -21.18
C ASP A 170 16.00 -10.53 -19.71
N TRP A 171 15.10 -9.58 -19.40
CA TRP A 171 14.57 -9.43 -18.05
C TRP A 171 14.04 -10.76 -17.50
N ARG A 172 14.40 -11.02 -16.24
CA ARG A 172 13.87 -12.10 -15.42
C ARG A 172 13.36 -11.53 -14.11
N CYS A 173 12.27 -12.09 -13.60
CA CYS A 173 11.73 -11.71 -12.31
C CYS A 173 12.79 -11.88 -11.21
N GLU A 174 13.03 -10.85 -10.41
CA GLU A 174 14.00 -10.93 -9.31
C GLU A 174 13.59 -11.95 -8.23
N VAL A 175 12.31 -12.31 -8.15
CA VAL A 175 11.82 -13.32 -7.19
C VAL A 175 11.87 -14.70 -7.83
N CYS A 176 10.99 -14.98 -8.81
CA CYS A 176 10.80 -16.34 -9.35
C CYS A 176 11.65 -16.68 -10.58
N ARG A 177 12.50 -15.76 -11.06
CA ARG A 177 13.41 -15.91 -12.22
C ARG A 177 12.76 -16.24 -13.58
N ARG A 178 11.43 -16.32 -13.62
CA ARG A 178 10.65 -16.42 -14.86
C ARG A 178 10.95 -15.25 -15.79
N ASP A 179 11.05 -15.57 -17.07
CA ASP A 179 11.16 -14.54 -18.11
C ASP A 179 9.79 -13.93 -18.44
N ARG A 180 9.80 -13.00 -19.41
CA ARG A 180 8.62 -12.28 -19.89
C ARG A 180 7.52 -13.21 -20.39
N SER A 181 7.87 -14.24 -21.15
CA SER A 181 6.91 -15.18 -21.73
C SER A 181 6.30 -16.08 -20.66
N GLU A 182 7.10 -16.53 -19.69
CA GLU A 182 6.69 -17.39 -18.60
C GLU A 182 5.85 -16.66 -17.54
N ALA A 183 5.92 -15.32 -17.49
CA ALA A 183 5.18 -14.49 -16.56
C ALA A 183 3.76 -14.10 -17.04
N LEU A 184 3.41 -14.34 -18.31
CA LEU A 184 2.08 -14.04 -18.84
C LEU A 184 1.06 -15.11 -18.45
N ARG A 185 -0.20 -14.71 -18.20
CA ARG A 185 -1.32 -15.62 -17.96
C ARG A 185 -2.35 -15.51 -19.07
N LEU A 186 -2.86 -16.65 -19.52
CA LEU A 186 -4.01 -16.70 -20.41
C LEU A 186 -5.29 -16.54 -19.58
N SER A 187 -6.07 -15.50 -19.86
CA SER A 187 -7.38 -15.32 -19.24
C SER A 187 -8.39 -16.33 -19.80
N GLY A 188 -9.49 -16.57 -19.07
CA GLY A 188 -10.59 -17.41 -19.56
C GLY A 188 -11.26 -16.91 -20.85
N LYS A 189 -11.00 -15.65 -21.25
CA LYS A 189 -11.44 -15.06 -22.52
C LYS A 189 -10.40 -15.21 -23.64
N GLY A 190 -9.37 -16.03 -23.46
CA GLY A 190 -8.31 -16.27 -24.46
C GLY A 190 -7.32 -15.11 -24.64
N LYS A 191 -7.37 -14.06 -23.81
CA LYS A 191 -6.44 -12.92 -23.89
C LYS A 191 -5.27 -13.09 -22.92
N TRP A 192 -4.06 -12.77 -23.39
CA TRP A 192 -2.85 -12.71 -22.55
C TRP A 192 -2.88 -11.51 -21.61
N THR A 193 -2.53 -11.76 -20.36
CA THR A 193 -2.50 -10.76 -19.28
C THR A 193 -1.21 -10.87 -18.49
N GLY A 194 -0.69 -9.76 -18.02
CA GLY A 194 0.53 -9.73 -17.22
C GLY A 194 0.93 -8.30 -16.89
N ARG A 195 1.53 -8.11 -15.72
CA ARG A 195 2.10 -6.80 -15.34
C ARG A 195 3.44 -7.02 -14.65
N LEU A 196 4.37 -6.11 -14.93
CA LEU A 196 5.61 -5.98 -14.17
C LEU A 196 5.42 -4.88 -13.13
N HIS A 197 5.75 -5.20 -11.89
CA HIS A 197 5.58 -4.32 -10.75
C HIS A 197 6.93 -3.89 -10.22
N ARG A 198 7.05 -2.59 -9.90
CA ARG A 198 8.22 -2.05 -9.24
C ARG A 198 8.28 -2.59 -7.81
N HIS A 199 9.48 -2.97 -7.38
CA HIS A 199 9.80 -3.29 -6.00
C HIS A 199 11.09 -2.57 -5.63
N LEU A 200 11.18 -2.10 -4.39
CA LEU A 200 12.39 -1.45 -3.90
C LEU A 200 13.28 -2.49 -3.22
N VAL A 201 14.58 -2.43 -3.52
CA VAL A 201 15.60 -3.21 -2.80
C VAL A 201 16.54 -2.20 -2.16
N PHE A 202 16.46 -2.11 -0.84
CA PHE A 202 17.24 -1.16 -0.05
C PHE A 202 18.66 -1.69 0.21
N THR A 203 19.61 -0.77 0.27
CA THR A 203 21.01 -1.04 0.60
C THR A 203 21.30 -0.41 1.95
N ALA A 204 21.82 -1.20 2.90
CA ALA A 204 22.20 -0.72 4.22
C ALA A 204 23.27 0.38 4.13
N GLU A 205 23.14 1.38 4.99
CA GLU A 205 24.18 2.38 5.25
C GLU A 205 25.29 1.76 6.09
N ARG A 206 26.53 2.00 5.67
CA ARG A 206 27.74 1.48 6.33
C ARG A 206 28.72 2.59 6.67
N ASP A 207 28.50 3.81 6.18
CA ASP A 207 29.30 4.96 6.53
C ASP A 207 28.96 5.41 7.98
N PRO A 208 29.92 5.33 8.92
CA PRO A 208 29.70 5.72 10.31
C PRO A 208 29.28 7.18 10.46
N GLN A 209 29.79 8.07 9.59
CA GLN A 209 29.44 9.48 9.64
C GLN A 209 27.99 9.70 9.22
N ALA A 210 27.53 9.01 8.16
CA ALA A 210 26.14 9.07 7.74
C ALA A 210 25.19 8.46 8.78
N LEU A 211 25.58 7.37 9.44
CA LEU A 211 24.80 6.81 10.54
C LEU A 211 24.69 7.79 11.71
N PHE A 212 25.80 8.41 12.12
CA PHE A 212 25.81 9.42 13.16
C PHE A 212 24.85 10.57 12.85
N TRP A 213 24.89 11.16 11.65
CA TRP A 213 24.00 12.29 11.31
C TRP A 213 22.50 11.94 11.21
N ARG A 214 22.17 10.66 11.03
CA ARG A 214 20.80 10.19 10.86
C ARG A 214 20.13 9.78 12.15
N VAL A 215 20.81 8.93 12.90
CA VAL A 215 20.25 8.22 14.07
C VAL A 215 21.03 8.55 15.35
N GLY A 216 22.08 9.39 15.27
CA GLY A 216 22.86 9.80 16.42
C GLY A 216 23.44 8.60 17.17
N ASP A 217 23.25 8.59 18.49
CA ASP A 217 23.69 7.51 19.37
C ASP A 217 22.90 6.20 19.18
N GLU A 218 21.77 6.24 18.46
CA GLU A 218 20.96 5.07 18.14
C GLU A 218 21.41 4.35 16.85
N SER A 219 22.67 4.54 16.44
CA SER A 219 23.27 3.92 15.24
C SER A 219 23.17 2.39 15.18
N TRP A 220 22.96 1.72 16.32
CA TRP A 220 22.72 0.28 16.40
C TRP A 220 21.43 -0.17 15.69
N MET A 221 20.45 0.71 15.49
CA MET A 221 19.24 0.38 14.72
C MET A 221 19.52 0.24 13.21
N GLY A 222 20.63 0.79 12.72
CA GLY A 222 20.98 0.82 11.31
C GLY A 222 20.16 1.83 10.50
N ALA A 223 20.46 1.94 9.21
CA ALA A 223 19.75 2.81 8.28
C ALA A 223 19.95 2.34 6.83
N PHE A 224 19.13 2.79 5.89
CA PHE A 224 19.37 2.53 4.45
C PHE A 224 20.04 3.72 3.75
N ARG A 225 21.06 3.47 2.93
CA ARG A 225 21.75 4.51 2.14
C ARG A 225 21.02 4.88 0.86
N SER A 226 20.44 3.88 0.22
CA SER A 226 19.84 3.98 -1.09
C SER A 226 18.88 2.82 -1.33
N TYR A 227 18.13 2.89 -2.43
CA TYR A 227 17.45 1.74 -3.00
C TYR A 227 17.77 1.63 -4.48
N ARG A 228 17.62 0.42 -5.02
CA ARG A 228 17.44 0.20 -6.46
C ARG A 228 16.02 -0.27 -6.72
N VAL A 229 15.47 0.15 -7.86
CA VAL A 229 14.18 -0.34 -8.33
C VAL A 229 14.44 -1.64 -9.09
N VAL A 230 13.70 -2.68 -8.71
CA VAL A 230 13.63 -3.92 -9.48
C VAL A 230 12.21 -4.15 -9.98
N TYR A 231 12.08 -5.04 -10.95
CA TYR A 231 10.78 -5.46 -11.46
C TYR A 231 10.51 -6.91 -11.13
N ILE A 232 9.33 -7.15 -10.54
CA ILE A 232 8.80 -8.49 -10.24
C ILE A 232 7.55 -8.76 -11.08
N CYS A 233 7.28 -10.03 -11.37
CA CYS A 233 6.07 -10.39 -12.11
C CYS A 233 4.82 -10.20 -11.26
N GLN A 234 3.66 -10.12 -11.93
CA GLN A 234 2.34 -10.00 -11.30
C GLN A 234 2.08 -11.08 -10.25
N ASP A 235 2.55 -12.31 -10.47
CA ASP A 235 2.33 -13.41 -9.52
C ASP A 235 3.13 -13.25 -8.23
N CYS A 236 4.39 -12.77 -8.30
CA CYS A 236 5.17 -12.48 -7.11
C CYS A 236 4.61 -11.27 -6.36
N ARG A 237 4.16 -10.22 -7.07
CA ARG A 237 3.49 -9.07 -6.44
C ARG A 237 2.15 -9.44 -5.80
N GLN A 238 1.50 -10.49 -6.30
CA GLN A 238 0.22 -10.96 -5.79
C GLN A 238 0.32 -11.41 -4.33
N VAL A 239 1.47 -11.88 -3.85
CA VAL A 239 1.65 -12.25 -2.42
C VAL A 239 1.35 -11.08 -1.50
N VAL A 240 1.94 -9.91 -1.79
CA VAL A 240 1.70 -8.68 -1.02
C VAL A 240 0.26 -8.17 -1.22
N THR A 241 -0.31 -8.32 -2.41
CA THR A 241 -1.73 -7.99 -2.65
C THR A 241 -2.65 -8.86 -1.81
N ASP A 242 -2.39 -10.16 -1.77
CA ASP A 242 -3.17 -11.15 -1.02
C ASP A 242 -3.08 -10.86 0.49
N LEU A 243 -1.89 -10.50 1.01
CA LEU A 243 -1.74 -10.03 2.40
C LEU A 243 -2.54 -8.77 2.69
N ARG A 244 -2.47 -7.76 1.82
CA ARG A 244 -3.22 -6.50 1.98
C ARG A 244 -4.73 -6.66 1.83
N SER A 245 -5.18 -7.69 1.13
CA SER A 245 -6.59 -8.07 1.10
C SER A 245 -7.06 -8.69 2.42
N ILE A 246 -6.18 -9.37 3.16
CA ILE A 246 -6.48 -9.92 4.48
C ILE A 246 -6.43 -8.82 5.54
N ASP A 247 -5.39 -8.00 5.51
CA ASP A 247 -5.20 -6.89 6.43
C ASP A 247 -4.64 -5.68 5.68
N ALA A 248 -5.47 -4.65 5.54
CA ALA A 248 -5.14 -3.45 4.80
C ALA A 248 -4.01 -2.62 5.44
N SER A 249 -3.63 -2.89 6.69
CA SER A 249 -2.53 -2.22 7.39
C SER A 249 -1.15 -2.58 6.84
N TYR A 250 -1.01 -3.72 6.15
CA TYR A 250 0.28 -4.12 5.58
C TYR A 250 0.78 -3.13 4.52
N SER A 251 2.04 -2.72 4.67
CA SER A 251 2.77 -1.88 3.71
C SER A 251 2.99 -2.59 2.37
N GLU A 252 3.17 -1.82 1.30
CA GLU A 252 3.59 -2.37 0.00
C GLU A 252 4.99 -3.01 0.04
N ASN A 253 5.81 -2.64 1.03
CA ASN A 253 7.15 -3.17 1.25
C ASN A 253 7.20 -4.19 2.41
N ALA A 254 6.05 -4.71 2.85
CA ALA A 254 5.97 -5.64 3.99
C ALA A 254 6.81 -6.92 3.82
N LEU A 255 7.14 -7.28 2.58
CA LEU A 255 8.03 -8.39 2.26
C LEU A 255 9.17 -7.89 1.37
N SER A 256 10.41 -8.26 1.69
CA SER A 256 11.56 -8.04 0.82
C SER A 256 11.56 -9.00 -0.36
N VAL A 257 12.44 -8.76 -1.35
CA VAL A 257 12.65 -9.71 -2.45
C VAL A 257 13.14 -11.07 -1.93
N SER A 258 13.93 -11.09 -0.85
CA SER A 258 14.38 -12.34 -0.24
C SER A 258 13.21 -13.10 0.39
N ASP A 259 12.36 -12.40 1.13
CA ASP A 259 11.16 -13.00 1.73
C ASP A 259 10.25 -13.60 0.67
N LEU A 260 10.02 -12.86 -0.41
CA LEU A 260 9.20 -13.35 -1.52
C LEU A 260 9.81 -14.58 -2.20
N ARG A 261 11.14 -14.70 -2.27
CA ARG A 261 11.81 -15.91 -2.81
C ARG A 261 11.58 -17.12 -1.92
N ASP A 262 11.65 -16.93 -0.59
CA ASP A 262 11.44 -18.00 0.37
C ASP A 262 9.97 -18.47 0.42
N LEU A 263 9.04 -17.54 0.21
CA LEU A 263 7.60 -17.78 0.35
C LEU A 263 6.93 -18.34 -0.91
N VAL A 264 7.49 -18.04 -2.08
CA VAL A 264 6.95 -18.49 -3.37
C VAL A 264 7.42 -19.90 -3.68
N THR A 265 6.47 -20.80 -3.87
CA THR A 265 6.69 -22.22 -4.18
C THR A 265 5.99 -22.62 -5.49
N ASP A 266 6.28 -23.82 -5.98
CA ASP A 266 5.71 -24.40 -7.21
C ASP A 266 5.80 -23.44 -8.43
N ILE A 267 6.97 -22.84 -8.64
CA ILE A 267 7.20 -21.95 -9.77
C ILE A 267 7.11 -22.75 -11.08
N ALA A 268 6.15 -22.42 -11.95
CA ALA A 268 6.20 -22.82 -13.35
C ALA A 268 5.67 -21.74 -14.28
N PRO A 269 5.92 -21.88 -15.60
CA PRO A 269 5.46 -20.93 -16.60
C PRO A 269 3.95 -20.77 -16.60
N ASN A 270 3.52 -19.54 -16.87
CA ASN A 270 2.15 -19.14 -17.18
C ASN A 270 1.10 -19.46 -16.12
N ARG A 271 1.53 -19.78 -14.89
CA ARG A 271 0.66 -20.05 -13.74
C ARG A 271 0.98 -19.14 -12.56
N LYS A 272 0.00 -18.98 -11.65
CA LYS A 272 0.22 -18.30 -10.36
C LYS A 272 1.12 -19.20 -9.50
N HIS A 273 1.93 -18.59 -8.66
CA HIS A 273 2.69 -19.29 -7.63
C HIS A 273 1.79 -19.84 -6.53
N ASP A 274 2.24 -20.94 -5.92
CA ASP A 274 1.72 -21.37 -4.64
C ASP A 274 2.47 -20.66 -3.52
N VAL A 275 1.71 -20.24 -2.50
CA VAL A 275 2.22 -19.47 -1.37
C VAL A 275 1.53 -19.95 -0.11
N ASN A 276 2.34 -20.15 0.94
CA ASN A 276 1.84 -20.36 2.29
C ASN A 276 1.51 -18.99 2.91
N ILE A 277 0.23 -18.60 2.84
CA ILE A 277 -0.23 -17.29 3.32
C ILE A 277 0.01 -17.08 4.83
N PRO A 278 -0.26 -18.06 5.72
CA PRO A 278 0.13 -17.94 7.13
C PRO A 278 1.62 -17.65 7.34
N ALA A 279 2.51 -18.32 6.61
CA ALA A 279 3.95 -18.05 6.68
C ALA A 279 4.31 -16.67 6.15
N ALA A 280 3.65 -16.21 5.09
CA ALA A 280 3.83 -14.87 4.54
C ALA A 280 3.40 -13.78 5.53
N ARG A 281 2.31 -14.01 6.28
CA ARG A 281 1.84 -13.12 7.34
C ARG A 281 2.87 -13.02 8.46
N ALA A 282 3.30 -14.16 8.99
CA ALA A 282 4.30 -14.20 10.06
C ALA A 282 5.61 -13.50 9.66
N ARG A 283 6.06 -13.67 8.41
CA ARG A 283 7.25 -12.96 7.89
C ARG A 283 7.02 -11.46 7.77
N ALA A 284 5.84 -11.02 7.33
CA ALA A 284 5.51 -9.60 7.25
C ALA A 284 5.48 -8.95 8.64
N ASP A 285 4.95 -9.65 9.65
CA ASP A 285 4.92 -9.18 11.04
C ASP A 285 6.34 -9.05 11.62
N GLN A 286 7.24 -9.99 11.28
CA GLN A 286 8.66 -9.94 11.67
C GLN A 286 9.44 -8.79 11.01
N ASN A 287 8.96 -8.26 9.88
CA ASN A 287 9.61 -7.17 9.16
C ASN A 287 9.31 -5.77 9.75
N TYR A 288 8.76 -5.67 10.96
CA TYR A 288 8.45 -4.39 11.60
C TYR A 288 9.65 -3.44 11.66
N GLU A 289 10.81 -3.90 12.15
CA GLU A 289 12.03 -3.08 12.21
C GLU A 289 12.52 -2.69 10.81
N TYR A 290 12.50 -3.63 9.86
CA TYR A 290 12.85 -3.36 8.46
C TYR A 290 11.97 -2.28 7.83
N LEU A 291 10.67 -2.26 8.13
CA LEU A 291 9.75 -1.20 7.70
C LEU A 291 10.07 0.14 8.36
N GLY A 292 10.43 0.14 9.65
CA GLY A 292 10.91 1.33 10.35
C GLY A 292 12.12 1.97 9.66
N LEU A 293 13.06 1.14 9.19
CA LEU A 293 14.24 1.61 8.43
C LEU A 293 13.88 2.19 7.05
N ILE A 294 12.83 1.68 6.40
CA ILE A 294 12.30 2.27 5.15
C ILE A 294 11.71 3.65 5.43
N ASP A 295 10.94 3.79 6.51
CA ASP A 295 10.30 5.05 6.88
C ASP A 295 11.33 6.12 7.27
N ASP A 296 12.34 5.73 8.03
CA ASP A 296 13.52 6.55 8.31
C ASP A 296 14.22 7.00 7.01
N TYR A 297 14.48 6.07 6.07
CA TYR A 297 15.05 6.43 4.76
C TYR A 297 14.20 7.44 3.98
N ASN A 298 12.88 7.24 3.94
CA ASN A 298 11.99 8.15 3.23
C ASN A 298 11.94 9.54 3.88
N ARG A 299 12.01 9.61 5.22
CA ARG A 299 12.09 10.85 5.98
C ARG A 299 13.40 11.60 5.68
N HIS A 300 14.54 10.92 5.81
CA HIS A 300 15.86 11.44 5.46
C HIS A 300 15.91 11.97 4.02
N ARG A 301 15.46 11.15 3.07
CA ARG A 301 15.43 11.52 1.65
C ARG A 301 14.56 12.76 1.42
N SER A 302 13.37 12.80 2.00
CA SER A 302 12.45 13.93 1.83
C SER A 302 13.04 15.20 2.42
N GLN A 303 13.56 15.15 3.64
CA GLN A 303 14.19 16.29 4.31
C GLN A 303 15.38 16.83 3.50
N SER A 304 16.30 15.95 3.08
CA SER A 304 17.49 16.31 2.32
C SER A 304 17.14 16.98 0.98
N ILE A 305 16.16 16.43 0.25
CA ILE A 305 15.70 16.98 -1.03
C ILE A 305 15.00 18.33 -0.82
N SER A 306 14.11 18.43 0.18
CA SER A 306 13.41 19.66 0.51
C SER A 306 14.37 20.79 0.86
N LEU A 307 15.35 20.54 1.73
CA LEU A 307 16.38 21.53 2.08
C LEU A 307 17.19 21.99 0.86
N THR A 308 17.51 21.08 -0.05
CA THR A 308 18.24 21.42 -1.28
C THR A 308 17.39 22.28 -2.23
N ILE A 309 16.09 21.99 -2.35
CA ILE A 309 15.16 22.79 -3.14
C ILE A 309 15.02 24.17 -2.51
N GLU A 310 14.79 24.24 -1.20
CA GLU A 310 14.62 25.50 -0.48
C GLU A 310 15.86 26.39 -0.60
N LEU A 311 17.07 25.83 -0.47
CA LEU A 311 18.30 26.57 -0.70
C LEU A 311 18.36 27.14 -2.13
N THR A 312 17.93 26.36 -3.12
CA THR A 312 17.89 26.81 -4.53
C THR A 312 16.88 27.94 -4.72
N THR A 313 15.73 27.86 -4.05
CA THR A 313 14.68 28.89 -4.09
C THR A 313 15.13 30.17 -3.39
N LEU A 314 15.68 30.10 -2.18
CA LEU A 314 16.17 31.26 -1.43
C LEU A 314 17.29 32.00 -2.17
N THR A 315 18.28 31.27 -2.70
CA THR A 315 19.43 31.90 -3.39
C THR A 315 19.10 32.30 -4.83
N GLY A 316 18.22 31.57 -5.50
CA GLY A 316 17.84 31.80 -6.90
C GLY A 316 16.73 32.82 -7.06
N GLU A 317 15.55 32.52 -6.51
CA GLU A 317 14.33 33.33 -6.68
C GLU A 317 14.33 34.55 -5.76
N PHE A 318 14.64 34.33 -4.47
CA PHE A 318 14.65 35.41 -3.47
C PHE A 318 15.96 36.19 -3.41
N ARG A 319 16.99 35.77 -4.17
CA ARG A 319 18.31 36.42 -4.25
C ARG A 319 18.98 36.61 -2.88
N MET A 320 18.63 35.77 -1.91
CA MET A 320 19.21 35.78 -0.57
C MET A 320 20.69 35.37 -0.63
N GLY A 321 21.52 35.99 0.22
CA GLY A 321 22.91 35.58 0.36
C GLY A 321 23.00 34.11 0.82
N GLN A 322 23.98 33.36 0.33
CA GLN A 322 24.07 31.93 0.65
C GLN A 322 24.20 31.67 2.16
N GLU A 323 24.99 32.50 2.87
CA GLU A 323 25.12 32.38 4.33
C GLU A 323 23.82 32.69 5.07
N GLU A 324 23.08 33.72 4.63
CA GLU A 324 21.77 34.08 5.17
C GLU A 324 20.76 32.95 4.95
N ALA A 325 20.74 32.35 3.75
CA ALA A 325 19.89 31.20 3.46
C ALA A 325 20.23 29.97 4.33
N LEU A 326 21.51 29.71 4.61
CA LEU A 326 21.90 28.63 5.52
C LEU A 326 21.49 28.90 6.98
N ILE A 327 21.45 30.16 7.42
CA ILE A 327 20.93 30.53 8.74
C ILE A 327 19.43 30.19 8.82
N GLU A 328 18.66 30.58 7.80
CA GLU A 328 17.21 30.33 7.71
C GLU A 328 16.88 28.82 7.66
N LEU A 329 17.71 28.01 7.01
CA LEU A 329 17.47 26.57 6.87
C LEU A 329 17.89 25.74 8.09
N ARG A 330 18.75 26.27 8.95
CA ARG A 330 19.31 25.52 10.10
C ARG A 330 18.26 24.92 11.04
N PRO A 331 17.18 25.63 11.42
CA PRO A 331 16.12 25.05 12.25
C PRO A 331 15.45 23.84 11.61
N LEU A 332 15.44 23.76 10.28
CA LEU A 332 14.86 22.64 9.52
C LEU A 332 15.79 21.40 9.48
N ALA A 333 17.07 21.58 9.82
CA ALA A 333 18.04 20.51 10.04
C ALA A 333 18.11 20.07 11.51
N TRP A 334 17.14 20.46 12.35
CA TRP A 334 17.11 20.06 13.76
C TRP A 334 16.94 18.54 13.94
N ALA A 335 17.62 18.00 14.94
CA ALA A 335 17.41 16.67 15.49
C ALA A 335 17.78 16.68 16.99
N PRO A 336 17.11 15.87 17.83
CA PRO A 336 17.45 15.77 19.25
C PRO A 336 18.89 15.27 19.44
N GLY A 337 19.59 15.80 20.44
CA GLY A 337 20.94 15.38 20.79
C GLY A 337 22.09 16.10 20.05
N PHE A 338 21.78 17.00 19.10
CA PHE A 338 22.80 17.78 18.39
C PHE A 338 22.93 19.20 18.95
N SER A 339 24.17 19.66 19.15
CA SER A 339 24.51 21.05 19.46
C SER A 339 24.36 21.99 18.25
N ASP A 340 24.31 23.31 18.46
CA ASP A 340 24.17 24.29 17.38
C ASP A 340 25.27 24.20 16.31
N ASP A 341 26.51 23.89 16.71
CA ASP A 341 27.63 23.68 15.79
C ASP A 341 27.42 22.40 14.96
N GLN A 342 27.00 21.31 15.61
CA GLN A 342 26.68 20.07 14.92
C GLN A 342 25.46 20.21 14.00
N LEU A 343 24.50 21.07 14.31
CA LEU A 343 23.36 21.35 13.43
C LEU A 343 23.79 22.04 12.14
N ARG A 344 24.83 22.88 12.17
CA ARG A 344 25.42 23.47 10.97
C ARG A 344 26.06 22.39 10.10
N GLU A 345 26.91 21.54 10.68
CA GLU A 345 27.56 20.44 9.96
C GLU A 345 26.53 19.44 9.39
N ARG A 346 25.48 19.14 10.17
CA ARG A 346 24.37 18.30 9.73
C ARG A 346 23.61 18.91 8.57
N LEU A 347 23.34 20.22 8.59
CA LEU A 347 22.70 20.92 7.47
C LEU A 347 23.54 20.77 6.19
N ASP A 348 24.85 21.00 6.27
CA ASP A 348 25.74 20.83 5.12
C ASP A 348 25.71 19.39 4.58
N TRP A 349 25.73 18.40 5.48
CA TRP A 349 25.59 16.99 5.14
C TRP A 349 24.24 16.69 4.46
N LEU A 350 23.11 17.18 5.00
CA LEU A 350 21.77 17.01 4.42
C LEU A 350 21.65 17.63 3.02
N LEU A 351 22.30 18.77 2.77
CA LEU A 351 22.34 19.41 1.46
C LEU A 351 23.15 18.60 0.44
N LEU A 352 24.27 18.00 0.86
CA LEU A 352 25.05 17.08 0.02
C LEU A 352 24.24 15.81 -0.30
N GLU A 353 23.57 15.25 0.70
CA GLU A 353 22.68 14.09 0.55
C GLU A 353 21.52 14.39 -0.38
N GLY A 354 20.92 15.58 -0.30
CA GLY A 354 19.82 15.99 -1.17
C GLY A 354 20.24 16.06 -2.63
N ARG A 355 21.44 16.57 -2.91
CA ARG A 355 22.03 16.55 -4.27
C ARG A 355 22.28 15.11 -4.75
N ARG A 356 22.73 14.22 -3.87
CA ARG A 356 22.95 12.79 -4.19
C ARG A 356 21.64 12.07 -4.50
N LEU A 357 20.59 12.31 -3.72
CA LEU A 357 19.31 11.59 -3.76
C LEU A 357 18.30 12.11 -4.80
N ARG A 358 18.57 13.28 -5.41
CA ARG A 358 17.84 13.80 -6.58
C ARG A 358 18.28 13.17 -7.91
N ARG A 359 19.49 12.60 -7.96
CA ARG A 359 19.98 11.81 -9.11
C ARG A 359 19.34 10.43 -9.08
#